data_AF-A0A661DFS7-F1
#
_entry.id   AF-A0A661DFS7-F1
#
_cell.length_a   1.000
_cell.length_b   1.000
_cell.length_c   1.000
_cell.angle_alpha   90.00
_cell.angle_beta   90.00
_cell.angle_gamma   90.00
#
_symmetry.space_group_name_H-M   'P 1'
#
loop_
_entity.id
_entity.type
_entity.pdbx_description
1 polymer ?
#
loop_
_entity_poly.entity_id
_entity_poly.type
_entity_poly.pdbx_seq_one_letter_code
_entity_poly.pdbx_strand_id
1 'polypeptide(L)' 'MQYQSQSVAKLYFIAAIGLFLGQILFGTVIGAQYIWGDFLFPAIPFNVARMVHTNLLIVW' A
#
# COMPACT_ATOMS: atom_id res chain seq x y z
N MET A 1 11.86 23.47 13.53
CA MET A 1 10.80 23.99 12.65
C MET A 1 10.64 25.46 12.95
N GLN A 2 10.69 26.30 11.92
CA GLN A 2 10.64 27.76 12.07
C GLN A 2 9.24 28.22 12.52
N TYR A 3 8.19 27.50 12.09
CA TYR A 3 6.81 27.76 12.48
C TYR A 3 6.20 26.51 13.14
N GLN A 4 5.44 26.70 14.22
CA GLN A 4 4.80 25.59 14.94
C GLN A 4 3.83 24.79 14.05
N SER A 5 3.19 25.46 13.10
CA SER A 5 2.28 24.84 12.13
C SER A 5 2.94 23.79 11.25
N GLN A 6 4.26 23.80 11.08
CA GLN A 6 4.97 22.76 10.30
C GLN A 6 4.85 21.36 10.93
N SER A 7 4.57 21.29 12.24
CA SER A 7 4.48 20.01 12.97
C SER A 7 3.33 19.11 12.50
N VAL A 8 2.24 19.69 11.98
CA VAL A 8 1.08 18.92 11.53
C VAL A 8 1.41 18.00 10.36
N ALA A 9 2.38 18.39 9.51
CA ALA A 9 2.84 17.59 8.37
C ALA A 9 3.43 16.23 8.79
N LYS A 10 4.01 16.14 9.99
CA LYS A 10 4.57 14.89 10.51
C LYS A 10 3.52 13.78 10.59
N LEU A 11 2.29 14.10 10.97
CA LEU A 11 1.20 13.12 11.05
C LEU A 11 0.84 12.55 9.67
N TYR A 12 0.81 13.42 8.65
CA TYR A 12 0.58 13.02 7.26
C TYR A 12 1.70 12.13 6.74
N PHE A 13 2.97 12.50 6.98
CA PHE A 13 4.10 11.66 6.55
C PHE A 13 4.11 10.29 7.22
N ILE A 14 3.77 10.22 8.51
CA ILE A 14 3.65 8.93 9.21
C ILE A 14 2.55 8.07 8.57
N ALA A 15 1.38 8.64 8.28
CA ALA A 15 0.30 7.93 7.62
C ALA A 15 0.69 7.46 6.20
N ALA A 16 1.27 8.35 5.39
CA ALA A 16 1.74 8.07 4.03
C ALA A 16 2.76 6.91 4.02
N ILE A 17 3.76 6.93 4.91
CA ILE A 17 4.75 5.85 5.00
C ILE A 17 4.08 4.52 5.39
N GLY A 18 3.10 4.54 6.30
CA GLY A 18 2.33 3.34 6.67
C GLY A 18 1.56 2.76 5.49
N LEU A 19 0.88 3.61 4.72
CA LEU A 19 0.14 3.19 3.52
C LEU A 19 1.09 2.73 2.39
N PHE A 20 2.27 3.35 2.26
CA PHE A 20 3.32 2.93 1.33
C PHE A 20 3.80 1.50 1.61
N LEU A 21 4.03 1.16 2.88
CA LEU A 21 4.38 -0.21 3.26
C LEU A 21 3.29 -1.21 2.81
N GLY A 22 2.02 -0.86 3.02
CA GLY A 22 0.90 -1.66 2.51
C GLY A 22 0.93 -1.80 0.99
N GLN A 23 1.16 -0.72 0.26
CA GLN A 23 1.23 -0.72 -1.21
C GLN A 23 2.31 -1.68 -1.72
N ILE A 24 3.49 -1.69 -1.10
CA ILE A 24 4.60 -2.57 -1.47
C ILE A 24 4.28 -4.04 -1.16
N LEU A 25 3.70 -4.34 0.00
CA LEU A 25 3.29 -5.70 0.36
C LEU A 25 2.26 -6.28 -0.63
N PHE A 26 1.24 -5.50 -1.01
CA PHE A 26 0.29 -5.96 -2.03
C PHE A 26 0.92 -6.06 -3.42
N GLY A 27 1.95 -5.25 -3.71
CA GLY A 27 2.76 -5.35 -4.92
C GLY A 27 3.55 -6.65 -5.01
N THR A 28 4.15 -7.11 -3.91
CA THR A 28 4.86 -8.39 -3.87
C THR A 28 3.89 -9.57 -3.93
N VAL A 29 2.70 -9.45 -3.32
CA VAL A 29 1.63 -10.46 -3.45
C VAL A 29 1.20 -10.65 -4.89
N ILE A 30 0.88 -9.57 -5.62
CA ILE A 30 0.49 -9.70 -7.03
C ILE A 30 1.66 -10.23 -7.87
N GLY A 31 2.90 -9.83 -7.59
CA GLY A 31 4.10 -10.36 -8.23
C GLY A 31 4.28 -11.87 -8.01
N ALA A 32 4.00 -12.37 -6.80
CA ALA A 32 3.98 -13.80 -6.52
C ALA A 32 2.85 -14.51 -7.28
N GLN A 33 1.65 -13.92 -7.36
CA GLN A 33 0.53 -14.47 -8.13
C GLN A 33 0.80 -14.61 -9.63
N TYR A 34 1.74 -13.83 -10.20
CA TYR A 34 2.17 -14.02 -11.59
C TYR A 34 2.90 -15.35 -11.86
N ILE A 35 3.59 -15.90 -10.86
CA ILE A 35 4.34 -17.17 -10.97
C ILE A 35 3.68 -18.32 -10.21
N TRP A 36 2.81 -18.02 -9.25
CA TRP A 36 2.05 -18.97 -8.45
C TRP A 36 0.56 -18.56 -8.41
N GLY A 37 -0.19 -18.97 -9.43
CA GLY A 37 -1.52 -18.42 -9.74
C GLY A 37 -2.64 -18.66 -8.73
N ASP A 38 -2.55 -19.68 -7.88
CA ASP A 38 -3.51 -19.99 -6.81
C ASP A 38 -3.06 -19.49 -5.43
N PHE A 39 -1.93 -18.77 -5.35
CA PHE A 39 -1.46 -18.16 -4.12
C PHE A 39 -2.48 -17.18 -3.53
N LEU A 40 -2.92 -17.47 -2.28
CA LEU A 40 -3.97 -16.76 -1.53
C LEU A 40 -5.38 -16.85 -2.11
N PHE A 41 -5.61 -17.61 -3.18
CA PHE A 41 -6.97 -17.88 -3.67
C PHE A 41 -7.65 -18.92 -2.76
N PRO A 42 -8.96 -18.79 -2.42
CA PRO A 42 -9.91 -17.75 -2.84
C PRO A 42 -9.97 -16.52 -1.90
N ALA A 43 -9.18 -16.50 -0.83
CA ALA A 43 -9.25 -15.45 0.19
C ALA A 43 -8.89 -14.05 -0.32
N ILE A 44 -7.86 -13.94 -1.18
CA ILE A 44 -7.42 -12.68 -1.80
C ILE A 44 -7.20 -12.91 -3.30
N PRO A 45 -8.24 -12.73 -4.14
CA PRO A 45 -8.11 -12.80 -5.58
C PRO A 45 -7.22 -11.69 -6.15
N PHE A 46 -6.61 -11.94 -7.31
CA PHE A 46 -5.66 -11.03 -7.96
C PHE A 46 -6.21 -9.61 -8.18
N ASN A 47 -7.47 -9.47 -8.63
CA ASN A 47 -8.08 -8.17 -8.87
C ASN A 47 -8.27 -7.36 -7.57
N VAL A 48 -8.55 -8.03 -6.46
CA VAL A 48 -8.65 -7.39 -5.14
C VAL A 48 -7.28 -6.90 -4.69
N ALA A 49 -6.24 -7.76 -4.78
CA ALA A 49 -4.88 -7.36 -4.45
C ALA A 49 -4.38 -6.20 -5.33
N ARG A 50 -4.69 -6.21 -6.64
CA ARG A 50 -4.36 -5.14 -7.58
C ARG A 50 -5.03 -3.82 -7.20
N MET A 51 -6.33 -3.85 -6.88
CA MET A 51 -7.07 -2.65 -6.48
C MET A 51 -6.48 -2.04 -5.21
N VAL A 52 -6.15 -2.86 -4.20
CA VAL A 52 -5.50 -2.37 -2.98
C VAL A 52 -4.15 -1.74 -3.31
N HIS A 53 -3.32 -2.40 -4.11
CA HIS A 53 -2.01 -1.87 -4.53
C HIS A 53 -2.11 -0.51 -5.24
N THR A 54 -2.97 -0.38 -6.26
CA THR A 54 -3.07 0.87 -7.04
C THR A 54 -3.77 1.99 -6.29
N ASN A 55 -4.76 1.68 -5.44
CA ASN A 55 -5.45 2.72 -4.68
C ASN A 55 -4.58 3.23 -3.53
N LEU A 56 -3.82 2.35 -2.87
CA LEU A 56 -2.82 2.80 -1.89
C LEU A 56 -1.81 3.74 -2.55
N LEU A 57 -1.31 3.42 -3.76
CA LEU A 57 -0.39 4.28 -4.52
C LEU A 57 -0.93 5.70 -4.76
N ILE A 58 -2.25 5.86 -4.92
CA ILE A 58 -2.87 7.17 -5.15
C ILE A 58 -3.08 7.94 -3.84
N VAL A 59 -3.35 7.23 -2.75
CA VAL A 59 -3.74 7.83 -1.47
C VAL A 59 -2.55 8.17 -0.57
N TRP A 60 -1.47 7.38 -0.64
CA TRP A 60 -0.28 7.58 0.19
C TRP A 60 0.65 8.65 -0.40
#